data_AF-A0A1I1QLF5-F1
#
_entry.id   AF-A0A1I1QLF5-F1
#
_cell.length_a   1.000
_cell.length_b   1.000
_cell.length_c   1.000
_cell.angle_alpha   90.00
_cell.angle_beta   90.00
_cell.angle_gamma   90.00
#
_symmetry.space_group_name_H-M   'P 1'
#
loop_
_entity.id
_entity.type
_entity.pdbx_description
1 polymer ?
#
loop_
_entity_poly.entity_id
_entity_poly.type
_entity_poly.pdbx_seq_one_letter_code
_entity_poly.pdbx_strand_id
1 'polypeptide(L)'
;MRKTIIALALALTSTAAFAVHTCDTMPSKKDRINCWSDLIGSSMQEADEYLFAVQESRKVPASAKQRVEAKRNAITSDAARQCKKDDLGYPENACYIERIQDFKDFTYKETSKYGVPDMRLN
;
A
#
# COMPACT_ATOMS: atom_id res chain seq x y z
N MET A 1 19.92 -39.13 -7.92
CA MET A 1 18.70 -38.68 -7.21
C MET A 1 18.76 -37.16 -7.05
N ARG A 2 17.71 -36.47 -7.51
CA ARG A 2 17.51 -35.01 -7.49
C ARG A 2 17.39 -34.48 -6.06
N LYS A 3 17.85 -33.25 -5.80
CA LYS A 3 17.16 -32.26 -4.94
C LYS A 3 17.55 -30.83 -5.36
N THR A 4 17.00 -30.36 -6.48
CA THR A 4 16.88 -28.92 -6.74
C THR A 4 15.79 -28.38 -5.82
N ILE A 5 16.18 -27.60 -4.81
CA ILE A 5 15.24 -26.85 -3.98
C ILE A 5 14.75 -25.69 -4.86
N ILE A 6 13.56 -25.86 -5.42
CA ILE A 6 12.85 -24.78 -6.11
C ILE A 6 12.37 -23.83 -5.00
N ALA A 7 13.11 -22.74 -4.79
CA ALA A 7 12.62 -21.62 -4.03
C ALA A 7 11.46 -21.00 -4.83
N LEU A 8 10.23 -21.32 -4.43
CA LEU A 8 9.05 -20.63 -4.94
C LEU A 8 9.11 -19.18 -4.44
N ALA A 9 9.60 -18.28 -5.30
CA ALA A 9 9.24 -16.87 -5.21
C ALA A 9 7.76 -16.79 -5.61
N LEU A 10 6.87 -16.97 -4.63
CA LEU A 10 5.45 -16.71 -4.79
C LEU A 10 5.30 -15.20 -4.98
N ALA A 11 5.29 -14.78 -6.24
CA ALA A 11 4.66 -13.53 -6.64
C ALA A 11 3.15 -13.69 -6.39
N LEU A 12 2.77 -13.57 -5.11
CA LEU A 12 1.39 -13.46 -4.69
C LEU A 12 0.90 -12.11 -5.17
N THR A 13 0.05 -12.11 -6.18
CA THR A 13 -0.96 -11.06 -6.37
C THR A 13 -1.97 -11.15 -5.22
N SER A 14 -1.50 -11.02 -3.99
CA SER A 14 -2.34 -10.98 -2.81
C SER A 14 -3.03 -9.64 -2.81
N THR A 15 -4.35 -9.64 -2.97
CA THR A 15 -5.13 -8.46 -2.59
C THR A 15 -4.76 -8.09 -1.15
N ALA A 16 -4.76 -6.80 -0.81
CA ALA A 16 -4.29 -6.32 0.50
C ALA A 16 -4.88 -7.11 1.69
N ALA A 17 -6.14 -7.54 1.59
CA ALA A 17 -6.80 -8.38 2.59
C ALA A 17 -6.15 -9.77 2.80
N PHE A 18 -5.71 -10.45 1.74
CA PHE A 18 -5.00 -11.73 1.86
C PHE A 18 -3.61 -11.56 2.46
N ALA A 19 -2.91 -10.47 2.09
CA ALA A 19 -1.59 -10.18 2.63
C ALA A 19 -1.65 -9.87 4.13
N VAL A 20 -2.62 -9.04 4.55
CA VAL A 20 -2.93 -8.74 5.95
C VAL A 20 -3.18 -10.03 6.74
N HIS A 21 -4.11 -10.87 6.27
CA HIS A 21 -4.42 -12.14 6.94
C HIS A 21 -3.20 -13.07 7.03
N THR A 22 -2.38 -13.11 5.98
CA THR A 22 -1.15 -13.92 5.96
C THR A 22 -0.17 -13.46 7.03
N CYS A 23 0.06 -12.15 7.15
CA CYS A 23 0.94 -11.61 8.20
C CYS A 23 0.37 -11.88 9.60
N ASP A 24 -0.93 -11.69 9.82
CA ASP A 24 -1.55 -11.89 11.14
C ASP A 24 -1.47 -13.34 11.63
N THR A 25 -1.62 -14.29 10.73
CA THR A 25 -1.64 -15.72 11.06
C THR A 25 -0.26 -16.36 11.10
N MET A 26 0.82 -15.59 10.90
CA MET A 26 2.17 -16.11 11.01
C MET A 26 2.46 -16.63 12.44
N PRO A 27 2.99 -17.85 12.58
CA PRO A 27 3.14 -18.52 13.88
C PRO A 27 4.24 -17.91 14.75
N SER A 28 5.27 -17.35 14.11
CA SER A 28 6.42 -16.74 14.79
C SER A 28 6.22 -15.23 14.89
N LYS A 29 6.44 -14.67 16.09
CA LYS A 29 6.40 -13.22 16.30
C LYS A 29 7.40 -12.47 15.40
N LYS A 30 8.59 -13.04 15.19
CA LYS A 30 9.62 -12.44 14.33
C LYS A 30 9.17 -12.42 12.88
N ASP A 31 8.61 -13.53 12.39
CA ASP A 31 8.17 -13.64 11.00
C ASP A 31 6.97 -12.74 10.75
N ARG A 32 6.04 -12.64 11.71
CA ARG A 32 4.92 -11.70 11.67
C ARG A 32 5.38 -10.24 11.58
N ILE A 33 6.34 -9.83 12.39
CA ILE A 33 6.89 -8.46 12.36
C ILE A 33 7.54 -8.17 11.01
N ASN A 34 8.35 -9.10 10.50
CA ASN A 34 9.00 -8.95 9.20
C ASN A 34 7.96 -8.86 8.08
N CYS A 35 6.97 -9.74 8.06
CA CYS A 35 5.88 -9.72 7.08
C CYS A 35 5.15 -8.37 7.08
N TRP A 36 4.80 -7.86 8.27
CA TRP A 36 4.14 -6.57 8.38
C TRP A 36 5.02 -5.40 7.92
N SER A 37 6.30 -5.41 8.27
CA SER A 37 7.26 -4.41 7.82
C SER A 37 7.39 -4.40 6.29
N ASP A 38 7.52 -5.58 5.68
CA ASP A 38 7.66 -5.73 4.24
C ASP A 38 6.37 -5.31 3.51
N LEU A 39 5.20 -5.72 4.01
CA LEU A 39 3.90 -5.39 3.44
C LEU A 39 3.58 -3.90 3.50
N ILE A 40 3.85 -3.24 4.63
CA ILE A 40 3.67 -1.78 4.74
C ILE A 40 4.65 -1.07 3.81
N GLY A 41 5.90 -1.53 3.76
CA GLY A 41 6.91 -0.97 2.86
C GLY A 41 6.50 -1.06 1.39
N SER A 42 6.07 -2.23 0.92
CA SER A 42 5.62 -2.43 -0.46
C SER A 42 4.39 -1.58 -0.79
N SER A 43 3.41 -1.56 0.11
CA SER A 43 2.16 -0.80 -0.10
C SER A 43 2.44 0.71 -0.19
N MET A 44 3.34 1.23 0.63
CA MET A 44 3.78 2.63 0.56
C MET A 44 4.52 2.92 -0.75
N GLN A 45 5.37 2.00 -1.21
CA GLN A 45 6.06 2.13 -2.48
C GLN A 45 5.08 2.17 -3.66
N GLU A 46 4.09 1.28 -3.70
CA GLU A 46 3.03 1.29 -4.71
C GLU A 46 2.26 2.62 -4.72
N ALA A 47 1.99 3.20 -3.55
CA ALA A 47 1.38 4.51 -3.44
C ALA A 47 2.28 5.62 -4.01
N ASP A 48 3.58 5.55 -3.79
CA ASP A 48 4.56 6.49 -4.35
C ASP A 48 4.68 6.34 -5.87
N GLU A 49 4.67 5.11 -6.38
CA GLU A 49 4.64 4.83 -7.82
C GLU A 49 3.37 5.37 -8.49
N TYR A 50 2.23 5.26 -7.81
CA TYR A 50 0.98 5.82 -8.34
C TYR A 50 1.01 7.36 -8.36
N LEU A 51 1.50 7.99 -7.28
CA LEU A 51 1.73 9.44 -7.27
C LEU A 51 2.66 9.85 -8.42
N PHE A 52 3.76 9.12 -8.63
CA PHE A 52 4.70 9.40 -9.71
C PHE A 52 4.02 9.34 -11.09
N ALA A 53 3.24 8.30 -11.37
CA ALA A 53 2.50 8.18 -12.64
C ALA A 53 1.53 9.37 -12.88
N VAL A 54 0.90 9.86 -11.81
CA VAL A 54 0.05 11.07 -11.86
C VAL A 54 0.86 12.33 -12.16
N GLN A 55 2.01 12.49 -11.51
CA GLN A 55 2.89 13.65 -11.68
C GLN A 55 3.51 13.72 -13.07
N GLU A 56 3.89 12.58 -13.64
CA GLU A 56 4.44 12.49 -15.00
C GLU A 56 3.38 12.72 -16.09
N SER A 57 2.11 12.48 -15.79
CA SER A 57 1.04 12.63 -16.77
C SER A 57 0.86 14.10 -17.18
N ARG A 58 1.04 14.39 -18.48
CA ARG A 58 0.75 15.71 -19.06
C ARG A 58 -0.75 16.01 -19.15
N LYS A 59 -1.60 14.99 -19.07
CA LYS A 59 -3.06 15.10 -19.22
C LYS A 59 -3.76 15.46 -17.91
N VAL A 60 -3.13 15.19 -16.76
CA VAL A 60 -3.68 15.51 -15.45
C VAL A 60 -3.45 16.99 -15.14
N PRO A 61 -4.50 17.78 -14.83
CA PRO A 61 -4.33 19.17 -14.43
C PRO A 61 -3.53 19.33 -13.14
N ALA A 62 -2.78 20.43 -13.01
CA ALA A 62 -1.95 20.70 -11.82
C ALA A 62 -2.74 20.64 -10.50
N SER A 63 -4.00 21.11 -10.50
CA SER A 63 -4.84 21.05 -9.29
C SER A 63 -5.17 19.62 -8.85
N ALA A 64 -5.32 18.68 -9.79
CA ALA A 64 -5.53 17.27 -9.47
C ALA A 64 -4.24 16.63 -8.94
N LYS A 65 -3.08 16.96 -9.55
CA LYS A 65 -1.77 16.50 -9.06
C LYS A 65 -1.51 16.93 -7.62
N GLN A 66 -1.77 18.21 -7.31
CA GLN A 66 -1.64 18.76 -5.95
C GLN A 66 -2.56 18.06 -4.94
N ARG A 67 -3.80 17.74 -5.32
CA ARG A 67 -4.72 16.99 -4.44
C ARG A 67 -4.24 15.57 -4.16
N VAL A 68 -3.74 14.87 -5.19
CA VAL A 68 -3.18 13.52 -5.05
C VAL A 68 -1.94 13.54 -4.15
N GLU A 69 -1.02 14.48 -4.39
CA GLU A 69 0.17 14.66 -3.56
C GLU A 69 -0.16 14.99 -2.10
N ALA A 70 -1.09 15.92 -1.88
CA ALA A 70 -1.56 16.25 -0.54
C ALA A 70 -2.17 15.03 0.15
N LYS A 71 -2.96 14.21 -0.56
CA LYS A 71 -3.54 12.98 -0.01
C LYS A 71 -2.46 11.95 0.31
N ARG A 72 -1.44 11.80 -0.53
CA ARG A 72 -0.29 10.93 -0.28
C ARG A 72 0.48 11.35 0.98
N ASN A 73 0.74 12.65 1.14
CA ASN A 73 1.44 13.19 2.30
C ASN A 73 0.62 13.05 3.60
N ALA A 74 -0.71 12.95 3.49
CA ALA A 74 -1.61 12.77 4.61
C ALA A 74 -1.77 11.32 5.10
N ILE A 75 -1.31 10.29 4.36
CA ILE A 75 -1.54 8.88 4.73
C ILE A 75 -1.12 8.61 6.19
N THR A 76 0.10 8.97 6.57
CA THR A 76 0.64 8.69 7.90
C THR A 76 -0.10 9.45 9.00
N SER A 77 -0.44 10.71 8.78
CA SER A 77 -1.16 11.52 9.77
C SER A 77 -2.64 11.13 9.88
N ASP A 78 -3.29 10.75 8.78
CA ASP A 78 -4.63 10.19 8.76
C ASP A 78 -4.67 8.86 9.51
N ALA A 79 -3.71 7.96 9.26
CA ALA A 79 -3.60 6.71 10.01
C ALA A 79 -3.34 6.95 11.50
N ALA A 80 -2.46 7.92 11.84
CA ALA A 80 -2.20 8.27 13.23
C ALA A 80 -3.44 8.77 13.98
N ARG A 81 -4.37 9.43 13.28
CA ARG A 81 -5.61 9.98 13.83
C ARG A 81 -6.77 8.98 13.86
N GLN A 82 -6.88 8.13 12.84
CA GLN A 82 -8.08 7.32 12.59
C GLN A 82 -7.91 5.86 13.01
N CYS A 83 -6.69 5.34 13.04
CA CYS A 83 -6.43 3.97 13.44
C CYS A 83 -6.29 3.84 14.96
N LYS A 84 -6.74 2.69 15.49
CA LYS A 84 -6.42 2.28 16.85
C LYS A 84 -4.90 2.18 16.99
N LYS A 85 -4.42 2.45 18.21
CA LYS A 85 -3.01 2.33 18.54
C LYS A 85 -2.73 0.93 19.06
N ASP A 86 -1.60 0.36 18.65
CA ASP A 86 -1.06 -0.86 19.23
C ASP A 86 -0.39 -0.59 20.59
N ASP A 87 0.15 -1.64 21.22
CA ASP A 87 0.82 -1.56 22.52
C ASP A 87 2.05 -0.62 22.53
N LEU A 88 2.55 -0.22 21.37
CA LEU A 88 3.70 0.66 21.19
C LEU A 88 3.27 2.09 20.78
N GLY A 89 1.97 2.36 20.67
CA GLY A 89 1.43 3.67 20.29
C GLY A 89 1.42 3.93 18.78
N TYR A 90 1.74 2.92 17.95
CA TYR A 90 1.70 3.02 16.50
C TYR A 90 0.30 2.68 15.97
N PRO A 91 -0.11 3.23 14.81
CA PRO A 91 -1.31 2.77 14.13
C PRO A 91 -1.28 1.25 13.93
N GLU A 92 -2.40 0.58 14.18
CA GLU A 92 -2.56 -0.83 13.83
C GLU A 92 -2.24 -1.07 12.36
N ASN A 93 -1.39 -2.06 12.08
CA ASN A 93 -0.85 -2.30 10.74
C ASN A 93 -1.93 -2.51 9.67
N ALA A 94 -2.97 -3.30 9.97
CA ALA A 94 -4.08 -3.54 9.04
C ALA A 94 -4.79 -2.22 8.67
N CYS A 95 -5.08 -1.38 9.66
CA CYS A 95 -5.68 -0.06 9.42
C CYS A 95 -4.73 0.88 8.67
N TYR A 96 -3.41 0.78 8.89
CA TYR A 96 -2.42 1.54 8.13
C TYR A 96 -2.45 1.17 6.64
N ILE A 97 -2.51 -0.13 6.31
CA ILE A 97 -2.68 -0.63 4.94
C ILE A 97 -3.98 -0.09 4.31
N GLU A 98 -5.09 -0.06 5.06
CA GLU A 98 -6.34 0.52 4.56
C GLU A 98 -6.19 2.00 4.20
N ARG A 99 -5.48 2.79 4.99
CA ARG A 99 -5.25 4.22 4.67
C ARG A 99 -4.40 4.40 3.41
N ILE A 100 -3.48 3.47 3.13
CA ILE A 100 -2.74 3.44 1.87
C ILE A 100 -3.69 3.10 0.72
N GLN A 101 -4.58 2.13 0.91
CA GLN A 101 -5.53 1.75 -0.12
C GLN A 101 -6.55 2.86 -0.42
N ASP A 102 -7.01 3.58 0.61
CA ASP A 102 -7.86 4.76 0.45
C ASP A 102 -7.18 5.82 -0.43
N PHE A 103 -5.86 5.97 -0.35
CA PHE A 103 -5.10 6.82 -1.25
C PHE A 103 -5.11 6.28 -2.69
N LYS A 104 -4.87 4.99 -2.90
CA LYS A 104 -4.90 4.36 -4.25
C LYS A 104 -6.30 4.54 -4.88
N ASP A 105 -7.37 4.36 -4.11
CA ASP A 105 -8.76 4.58 -4.55
C ASP A 105 -9.06 6.05 -4.88
N PHE A 106 -8.63 6.97 -4.01
CA PHE A 106 -8.76 8.41 -4.25
C PHE A 106 -8.05 8.83 -5.54
N THR A 107 -6.83 8.34 -5.74
CA THR A 107 -6.00 8.67 -6.90
C THR A 107 -6.66 8.21 -8.20
N TYR A 108 -7.17 6.98 -8.23
CA TYR A 108 -7.92 6.47 -9.37
C TYR A 108 -9.16 7.33 -9.68
N LYS A 109 -9.95 7.67 -8.65
CA LYS A 109 -11.15 8.50 -8.82
C LYS A 109 -10.82 9.89 -9.39
N GLU A 110 -9.74 10.50 -8.94
CA GLU A 110 -9.32 11.83 -9.39
C GLU A 110 -8.74 11.82 -10.80
N THR A 111 -8.08 10.73 -11.21
CA THR A 111 -7.17 10.75 -12.37
C THR A 111 -7.54 9.83 -13.53
N SER A 112 -8.42 8.84 -13.32
CA SER A 112 -8.86 7.87 -14.34
C SER A 112 -9.38 8.54 -15.62
N LYS A 113 -10.18 9.61 -15.48
CA LYS A 113 -10.70 10.39 -16.62
C LYS A 113 -9.63 11.08 -17.48
N TYR A 114 -8.40 11.22 -16.96
CA TYR A 114 -7.26 11.78 -17.69
C TYR A 114 -6.36 10.69 -18.30
N GLY A 115 -6.75 9.42 -18.18
CA GLY A 115 -6.05 8.28 -18.76
C GLY A 115 -4.83 7.81 -17.97
N VAL A 116 -4.76 8.11 -16.66
CA VAL A 116 -3.79 7.47 -15.78
C VAL A 116 -4.22 6.01 -15.56
N PRO A 117 -3.31 5.02 -15.68
CA PRO A 117 -3.63 3.62 -15.42
C PRO A 117 -4.23 3.39 -14.02
N ASP A 118 -5.11 2.39 -13.91
CA ASP A 118 -5.57 1.91 -12.60
C ASP A 118 -4.44 1.11 -11.96
N MET A 119 -3.87 1.63 -10.87
CA MET A 119 -2.77 1.00 -10.13
C MET A 119 -3.22 0.54 -8.75
N ARG A 120 -4.53 0.40 -8.51
CA ARG A 120 -5.07 0.02 -7.20
C ARG A 120 -4.75 -1.41 -6.77
N LEU A 121 -4.46 -2.28 -7.74
CA LEU A 121 -4.18 -3.70 -7.54
C LEU A 121 -2.75 -4.09 -7.94
N ASN A 122 -1.91 -3.11 -8.29
CA ASN A 122 -0.48 -3.32 -8.44
C ASN A 122 0.12 -3.69 -7.10
#